data_AF-A0A524HVF5-F1
#
_entry.id   AF-A0A524HVF5-F1
#
_cell.length_a   1.000
_cell.length_b   1.000
_cell.length_c   1.000
_cell.angle_alpha   90.00
_cell.angle_beta   90.00
_cell.angle_gamma   90.00
#
_symmetry.space_group_name_H-M   'P 1'
#
loop_
_entity.id
_entity.type
_entity.pdbx_description
1 polymer ?
#
loop_
_entity_poly.entity_id
_entity_poly.type
_entity_poly.pdbx_seq_one_letter_code
_entity_poly.pdbx_strand_id
1 'polypeptide(L)'
;MRKSAYVGMIFLFFFLLAAAGTFFLVVMDIGGTAVDMPVRGYLEVPLSGAVAEVAAADSISSFLLGARPLAMHDLWMNLRKAKVDGRIQAVLLRIGLLQCDWAKANEMREAVLDFRRSGKKVYAVIEEAPDFDMEYFVATACDRIILHPLGWLGING
;
A
#
# COMPACT_ATOMS: atom_id res chain seq x y z
N MET A 1 18.76 -38.10 40.77
CA MET A 1 19.55 -37.24 39.85
C MET A 1 19.20 -37.41 38.36
N ARG A 2 18.67 -38.55 37.88
CA ARG A 2 18.38 -38.75 36.43
C ARG A 2 17.11 -38.08 35.90
N LYS A 3 16.11 -37.76 36.76
CA LYS A 3 14.83 -37.16 36.33
C LYS A 3 14.94 -35.69 35.90
N SER A 4 15.84 -34.89 36.49
CA SER A 4 16.05 -33.49 36.07
C SER A 4 16.73 -33.37 34.71
N ALA A 5 17.54 -34.37 34.34
CA ALA A 5 18.22 -34.41 33.04
C ALA A 5 17.22 -34.55 31.87
N TYR A 6 16.18 -35.37 32.02
CA TYR A 6 15.13 -35.53 30.99
C TYR A 6 14.27 -34.27 30.82
N VAL A 7 13.94 -33.58 31.91
CA VAL A 7 13.19 -32.32 31.85
C VAL A 7 14.01 -31.25 31.11
N GLY A 8 15.31 -31.14 31.41
CA GLY A 8 16.21 -30.25 30.67
C GLY A 8 16.32 -30.58 29.17
N MET A 9 16.34 -31.86 28.82
CA MET A 9 16.42 -32.31 27.42
C MET A 9 15.14 -31.96 26.63
N ILE A 10 13.96 -32.04 27.26
CA ILE A 10 12.69 -31.62 26.63
C ILE A 10 12.69 -30.12 26.37
N PHE A 11 13.09 -29.30 27.36
CA PHE A 11 13.17 -27.85 27.17
C PHE A 11 14.18 -27.46 26.07
N LEU A 12 15.33 -28.13 26.02
CA LEU A 12 16.33 -27.92 24.97
C LEU A 12 15.78 -28.27 23.59
N PHE A 13 15.04 -29.37 23.47
CA PHE A 13 14.41 -29.79 22.22
C PHE A 13 13.40 -28.75 21.70
N PHE A 14 12.49 -28.26 22.56
CA PHE A 14 11.54 -27.22 22.18
C PHE A 14 12.23 -25.88 21.85
N PHE A 15 13.30 -25.53 22.56
CA PHE A 15 14.09 -24.34 22.26
C PHE A 15 14.78 -24.44 20.89
N LEU A 16 15.36 -25.60 20.56
CA LEU A 16 15.96 -25.87 19.25
C LEU A 16 14.92 -25.83 18.13
N LEU A 17 13.73 -26.36 18.37
CA LEU A 17 12.63 -26.38 17.40
C LEU A 17 12.11 -24.97 17.13
N ALA A 18 11.97 -24.14 18.17
CA ALA A 18 11.63 -22.73 18.04
C ALA A 18 12.72 -21.96 17.28
N ALA A 19 13.99 -22.14 17.64
CA ALA A 19 15.11 -21.48 16.97
C ALA A 19 15.22 -21.89 15.49
N ALA A 20 15.03 -23.17 15.16
CA ALA A 20 15.00 -23.66 13.79
C ALA A 20 13.81 -23.08 13.00
N GLY A 21 12.64 -22.98 13.62
CA GLY A 21 11.47 -22.35 13.02
C GLY A 21 11.69 -20.87 12.74
N THR A 22 12.24 -20.11 13.69
CA THR A 22 12.58 -18.70 13.49
C THR A 22 13.65 -18.53 12.40
N PHE A 23 14.69 -19.38 12.41
CA PHE A 23 15.72 -19.37 11.38
C PHE A 23 15.16 -19.67 9.99
N PHE A 24 14.27 -20.66 9.87
CA PHE A 24 13.62 -21.00 8.61
C PHE A 24 12.78 -19.84 8.07
N LEU A 25 12.00 -19.17 8.92
CA LEU A 25 11.23 -17.98 8.53
C LEU A 25 12.13 -16.83 8.05
N VAL A 26 13.25 -16.59 8.74
CA VAL A 26 14.22 -15.56 8.34
C VAL A 26 14.88 -15.90 7.01
N VAL A 27 15.22 -17.17 6.76
CA VAL A 27 15.81 -17.61 5.49
C VAL A 27 14.82 -17.48 4.32
N MET A 28 13.52 -17.74 4.55
CA MET A 28 12.50 -17.52 3.53
C MET A 28 12.34 -16.04 3.16
N ASP A 29 12.53 -15.13 4.12
CA ASP A 29 12.44 -13.68 3.89
C ASP A 29 13.68 -13.12 3.17
N ILE A 30 14.87 -13.68 3.43
CA ILE A 30 16.13 -13.28 2.77
C ILE A 30 16.17 -13.74 1.30
N GLY A 31 15.45 -14.81 0.97
CA GLY A 31 15.28 -15.29 -0.40
C GLY A 31 14.32 -14.42 -1.20
N GLY A 32 14.67 -13.14 -1.37
CA GLY A 32 13.89 -12.18 -2.16
C GLY A 32 13.54 -12.79 -3.51
N THR A 33 12.29 -13.18 -3.68
CA THR A 33 11.79 -13.67 -4.96
C THR A 33 11.97 -12.52 -5.93
N ALA A 34 12.89 -12.66 -6.89
CA ALA A 34 13.00 -11.73 -7.98
C ALA A 34 11.65 -11.78 -8.71
N VAL A 35 10.77 -10.83 -8.37
CA VAL A 35 9.47 -10.72 -9.00
C VAL A 35 9.75 -10.46 -10.47
N ASP A 36 9.41 -11.44 -11.31
CA ASP A 36 9.50 -11.32 -12.76
C ASP A 36 8.49 -10.26 -13.19
N MET A 37 8.97 -9.01 -13.25
CA MET A 37 8.12 -7.88 -13.56
C MET A 37 7.98 -7.77 -15.08
N PRO A 38 6.74 -7.73 -15.60
CA PRO A 38 6.52 -7.56 -17.02
C PRO A 38 7.19 -6.27 -17.54
N VAL A 39 7.71 -6.34 -18.77
CA VAL A 39 8.48 -5.26 -19.42
C VAL A 39 7.69 -3.95 -19.51
N ARG A 40 6.36 -4.00 -19.46
CA ARG A 40 5.46 -2.85 -19.39
C ARG A 40 4.32 -3.15 -18.41
N GLY A 41 4.11 -2.24 -17.47
CA GLY A 41 3.05 -2.36 -16.46
C GLY A 41 2.43 -1.02 -16.09
N TYR A 42 1.48 -1.07 -15.18
CA TYR A 42 0.90 0.09 -14.52
C TYR A 42 1.16 0.00 -13.02
N LEU A 43 1.26 1.16 -12.37
CA LEU A 43 1.30 1.22 -10.91
C LEU A 43 -0.14 1.35 -10.41
N GLU A 44 -0.59 0.38 -9.64
CA GLU A 44 -1.86 0.47 -8.94
C GLU A 44 -1.64 1.05 -7.55
N VAL A 45 -2.41 2.09 -7.21
CA VAL A 45 -2.35 2.77 -5.92
C VAL A 45 -3.75 2.77 -5.31
N PRO A 46 -4.00 1.98 -4.25
CA PRO A 46 -5.23 2.07 -3.48
C PRO A 46 -5.17 3.30 -2.58
N LEU A 47 -6.14 4.22 -2.74
CA LEU A 47 -6.37 5.37 -1.89
C LEU A 47 -7.68 5.16 -1.13
N SER A 48 -7.60 4.59 0.06
CA SER A 48 -8.77 4.32 0.90
C SER A 48 -8.38 4.22 2.38
N GLY A 49 -9.30 4.59 3.25
CA GLY A 49 -9.13 4.51 4.70
C GLY A 49 -8.32 5.66 5.30
N ALA A 50 -7.76 5.41 6.48
CA ALA A 50 -6.99 6.41 7.22
C ALA A 50 -5.65 6.72 6.53
N VAL A 51 -5.40 8.02 6.36
CA VAL A 51 -4.17 8.52 5.74
C VAL A 51 -3.23 9.06 6.80
N ALA A 52 -2.15 8.31 7.05
CA ALA A 52 -1.06 8.72 7.92
C ALA A 52 0.00 9.54 7.14
N GLU A 53 0.73 10.40 7.84
CA GLU A 53 1.88 11.10 7.24
C GLU A 53 3.01 10.15 6.89
N VAL A 54 3.38 9.32 7.87
CA VAL A 54 4.43 8.32 7.79
C VAL A 54 3.82 6.99 8.22
N ALA A 55 4.17 5.91 7.51
CA ALA A 55 3.77 4.57 7.90
C ALA A 55 4.27 4.30 9.33
N ALA A 56 3.38 3.83 10.21
CA ALA A 56 3.79 3.40 11.55
C ALA A 56 4.88 2.32 11.39
N ALA A 57 6.02 2.51 12.06
CA ALA A 57 7.18 1.61 11.98
C ALA A 57 6.94 0.23 12.63
N ASP A 58 5.72 -0.03 13.12
CA ASP A 58 5.38 -1.24 13.85
C ASP A 58 5.18 -2.41 12.87
N SER A 59 6.32 -2.99 12.50
CA SER A 59 6.43 -4.21 11.70
C SER A 59 5.69 -5.38 12.35
N ILE A 60 5.50 -5.36 13.68
CA ILE A 60 4.76 -6.38 14.44
C ILE A 60 3.25 -6.23 14.27
N SER A 61 2.70 -5.02 14.39
CA SER A 61 1.25 -4.80 14.25
C SER A 61 0.78 -4.99 12.81
N SER A 62 1.59 -4.56 11.83
CA SER A 62 1.31 -4.81 10.41
C SER A 62 1.38 -6.30 10.03
N PHE A 63 2.25 -7.08 10.66
CA PHE A 63 2.30 -8.54 10.49
C PHE A 63 1.12 -9.26 11.16
N LEU A 64 0.65 -8.78 12.32
CA LEU A 64 -0.44 -9.42 13.07
C LEU A 64 -1.85 -9.00 12.63
N LEU A 65 -2.05 -7.74 12.23
CA LEU A 65 -3.36 -7.17 11.87
C LEU A 65 -3.54 -6.99 10.36
N GLY A 66 -2.49 -7.18 9.55
CA GLY A 66 -2.54 -7.17 8.09
C GLY A 66 -2.88 -5.81 7.44
N ALA A 67 -3.21 -4.78 8.22
CA ALA A 67 -3.56 -3.47 7.71
C ALA A 67 -2.39 -2.50 7.88
N ARG A 68 -1.75 -2.12 6.77
CA ARG A 68 -0.87 -0.94 6.73
C ARG A 68 -1.71 0.25 6.31
N PRO A 69 -1.83 1.31 7.14
CA PRO A 69 -2.50 2.53 6.72
C PRO A 69 -1.76 3.13 5.52
N LEU A 70 -2.50 3.80 4.64
CA LEU A 70 -1.90 4.55 3.54
C LEU A 70 -1.02 5.65 4.12
N ALA A 71 0.25 5.69 3.72
CA ALA A 71 1.18 6.75 4.12
C ALA A 71 1.38 7.74 2.96
N MET A 72 1.27 9.05 3.25
CA MET A 72 1.51 10.11 2.27
C MET A 72 2.93 10.09 1.73
N HIS A 73 3.91 9.82 2.61
CA HIS A 73 5.28 9.66 2.20
C HIS A 73 5.46 8.55 1.15
N ASP A 74 4.81 7.40 1.35
CA ASP A 74 4.90 6.26 0.43
C ASP A 74 4.23 6.59 -0.91
N LEU A 75 3.09 7.29 -0.89
CA LEU A 75 2.44 7.78 -2.10
C LEU A 75 3.39 8.67 -2.93
N TRP A 76 4.02 9.66 -2.31
CA TRP A 76 4.97 10.54 -2.99
C TRP A 76 6.17 9.79 -3.54
N MET A 77 6.76 8.90 -2.74
CA MET A 77 7.93 8.13 -3.14
C MET A 77 7.61 7.17 -4.29
N ASN A 78 6.46 6.52 -4.24
CA ASN A 78 6.02 5.61 -5.29
C ASN A 78 5.73 6.35 -6.60
N LEU A 79 5.05 7.51 -6.55
CA LEU A 79 4.83 8.33 -7.73
C LEU A 79 6.14 8.88 -8.31
N ARG A 80 7.08 9.35 -7.48
CA ARG A 80 8.40 9.82 -7.95
C ARG A 80 9.22 8.71 -8.60
N LYS A 81 9.24 7.51 -8.02
CA LYS A 81 9.88 6.33 -8.61
C LYS A 81 9.21 5.97 -9.94
N ALA A 82 7.87 5.95 -9.96
CA ALA A 82 7.11 5.63 -11.16
C ALA A 82 7.29 6.66 -12.28
N LYS A 83 7.56 7.92 -11.93
CA LYS A 83 7.84 9.00 -12.89
C LYS A 83 9.03 8.65 -13.79
N VAL A 84 10.10 8.09 -13.22
CA VAL A 84 11.35 7.78 -13.91
C VAL A 84 11.47 6.33 -14.36
N ASP A 85 10.65 5.41 -13.85
CA ASP A 85 10.67 4.00 -14.25
C ASP A 85 10.08 3.80 -15.66
N GLY A 86 10.92 3.46 -16.64
CA GLY A 86 10.50 3.24 -18.03
C GLY A 86 9.53 2.07 -18.24
N ARG A 87 9.41 1.16 -17.27
CA ARG A 87 8.46 0.03 -17.33
C ARG A 87 7.03 0.47 -17.02
N ILE A 88 6.86 1.53 -16.24
CA ILE A 88 5.54 2.00 -15.81
C ILE A 88 4.98 2.97 -16.85
N GLN A 89 3.89 2.57 -17.51
CA GLN A 89 3.24 3.34 -18.57
C GLN A 89 2.14 4.28 -18.04
N ALA A 90 1.48 3.88 -16.96
CA ALA A 90 0.39 4.63 -16.35
C ALA A 90 0.26 4.32 -14.85
N VAL A 91 -0.47 5.19 -14.15
CA VAL A 91 -0.91 4.97 -12.76
C VAL A 91 -2.41 4.76 -12.73
N LEU A 92 -2.84 3.72 -12.04
CA LEU A 92 -4.24 3.44 -11.74
C LEU A 92 -4.48 3.79 -10.26
N LEU A 93 -5.25 4.84 -10.03
CA LEU A 93 -5.60 5.32 -8.71
C LEU A 93 -6.97 4.76 -8.33
N ARG A 94 -7.01 3.73 -7.46
CA ARG A 94 -8.29 3.21 -6.94
C ARG A 94 -8.69 4.05 -5.76
N ILE A 95 -9.69 4.89 -5.93
CA ILE A 95 -10.13 5.82 -4.91
C ILE A 95 -11.36 5.22 -4.22
N GLY A 96 -11.24 5.05 -2.91
CA GLY A 96 -12.35 4.77 -2.00
C GLY A 96 -12.44 5.88 -0.95
N LEU A 97 -13.28 5.66 0.06
CA LEU A 97 -13.49 6.64 1.13
C LEU A 97 -12.17 6.93 1.87
N LEU A 98 -11.77 8.19 1.93
CA LEU A 98 -10.58 8.67 2.60
C LEU A 98 -10.95 9.26 3.96
N GLN A 99 -10.20 8.87 4.97
CA GLN A 99 -10.32 9.42 6.32
C GLN A 99 -9.14 10.35 6.56
N CYS A 100 -9.20 11.54 5.97
CA CYS A 100 -8.18 12.58 6.10
C CYS A 100 -8.80 13.98 6.04
N ASP A 101 -7.95 15.00 6.23
CA ASP A 101 -8.33 16.40 6.05
C ASP A 101 -8.12 16.85 4.58
N TRP A 102 -8.66 18.03 4.28
CA TRP A 102 -8.53 18.67 2.97
C TRP A 102 -7.09 19.03 2.60
N ALA A 103 -6.21 19.25 3.57
CA ALA A 103 -4.80 19.56 3.30
C ALA A 103 -4.10 18.35 2.69
N LYS A 104 -4.28 17.17 3.30
CA LYS A 104 -3.79 15.90 2.76
C LYS A 104 -4.40 15.58 1.41
N ALA A 105 -5.70 15.80 1.22
CA ALA A 105 -6.32 15.63 -0.10
C ALA A 105 -5.66 16.53 -1.15
N ASN A 106 -5.40 17.79 -0.82
CA ASN A 106 -4.69 18.71 -1.71
C ASN A 106 -3.26 18.25 -2.02
N GLU A 107 -2.54 17.74 -1.03
CA GLU A 107 -1.21 17.17 -1.23
C GLU A 107 -1.21 15.93 -2.16
N MET A 108 -2.22 15.06 -2.04
CA MET A 108 -2.39 13.93 -2.96
C MET A 108 -2.64 14.44 -4.39
N ARG A 109 -3.53 15.42 -4.52
CA ARG A 109 -3.84 16.07 -5.80
C ARG A 109 -2.58 16.65 -6.45
N GLU A 110 -1.79 17.42 -5.71
CA GLU A 110 -0.55 18.01 -6.21
C GLU A 110 0.48 16.94 -6.62
N ALA A 111 0.59 15.85 -5.86
CA ALA A 111 1.46 14.74 -6.22
C ALA A 111 1.04 14.05 -7.53
N VAL A 112 -0.27 13.87 -7.74
CA VAL A 112 -0.83 13.34 -9.00
C VAL A 112 -0.55 14.31 -10.15
N LEU A 113 -0.74 15.61 -9.97
CA LEU A 113 -0.44 16.63 -10.98
C LEU A 113 1.05 16.64 -11.35
N ASP A 114 1.96 16.56 -10.37
CA ASP A 114 3.39 16.48 -10.63
C ASP A 114 3.77 15.21 -11.39
N PHE A 115 3.16 14.07 -11.06
CA PHE A 115 3.38 12.83 -11.82
C PHE A 115 2.95 12.99 -13.28
N ARG A 116 1.78 13.59 -13.53
CA ARG A 116 1.27 13.81 -14.90
C ARG A 116 2.17 14.69 -15.76
N ARG A 117 2.94 15.60 -15.15
CA ARG A 117 3.95 16.41 -15.87
C ARG A 117 5.03 15.56 -16.55
N SER A 118 5.20 14.29 -16.18
CA SER A 118 6.08 13.35 -16.89
C SER A 118 5.55 12.86 -18.24
N GLY A 119 4.29 13.19 -18.58
CA GLY A 119 3.61 12.73 -19.79
C GLY A 119 2.92 11.37 -19.65
N LYS A 120 3.14 10.65 -18.54
CA LYS A 120 2.44 9.41 -18.22
C LYS A 120 1.01 9.67 -17.78
N LYS A 121 0.12 8.72 -18.08
CA LYS A 121 -1.32 8.84 -17.79
C LYS A 121 -1.65 8.41 -16.37
N VAL A 122 -2.64 9.07 -15.79
CA VAL A 122 -3.24 8.69 -14.50
C VAL A 122 -4.74 8.48 -14.69
N TYR A 123 -5.24 7.34 -14.23
CA TYR A 123 -6.64 6.99 -14.29
C TYR A 123 -7.18 6.82 -12.88
N ALA A 124 -8.22 7.56 -12.52
CA ALA A 124 -8.96 7.33 -11.28
C ALA A 124 -10.03 6.27 -11.54
N VAL A 125 -10.12 5.28 -10.66
CA VAL A 125 -11.16 4.24 -10.66
C VAL A 125 -11.93 4.32 -9.36
N ILE A 126 -13.24 4.41 -9.47
CA ILE A 126 -14.19 4.51 -8.37
C ILE A 126 -15.21 3.39 -8.54
N GLU A 127 -15.45 2.61 -7.50
CA GLU A 127 -16.44 1.52 -7.52
C GLU A 127 -17.83 2.04 -7.11
N GLU A 128 -17.95 2.52 -5.88
CA GLU A 128 -19.16 3.11 -5.33
C GLU A 128 -18.78 4.21 -4.34
N ALA A 129 -19.51 5.33 -4.36
CA ALA A 129 -19.08 6.57 -3.71
C ALA A 129 -20.28 7.42 -3.25
N PRO A 130 -20.87 7.13 -2.07
CA PRO A 130 -22.03 7.85 -1.54
C PRO A 130 -21.80 9.33 -1.23
N ASP A 131 -20.71 9.63 -0.52
CA ASP A 131 -20.32 10.97 -0.08
C ASP A 131 -18.83 11.13 -0.42
N PHE A 132 -18.52 11.83 -1.52
CA PHE A 132 -17.23 11.68 -2.20
C PHE A 132 -16.59 13.00 -2.67
N ASP A 133 -16.93 14.13 -2.04
CA ASP A 133 -16.46 15.45 -2.48
C ASP A 133 -14.93 15.59 -2.44
N MET A 134 -14.30 15.12 -1.36
CA MET A 134 -12.84 15.22 -1.15
C MET A 134 -12.08 14.28 -2.09
N GLU A 135 -12.55 13.06 -2.23
CA GLU A 135 -12.01 12.03 -3.10
C GLU A 135 -12.16 12.42 -4.57
N TYR A 136 -13.32 12.98 -4.94
CA TYR A 136 -13.56 13.53 -6.27
C TYR A 136 -12.65 14.73 -6.53
N PHE A 137 -12.39 15.58 -5.53
CA PHE A 137 -11.38 16.64 -5.64
C PHE A 137 -9.98 16.10 -5.95
N VAL A 138 -9.57 14.96 -5.38
CA VAL A 138 -8.32 14.28 -5.78
C VAL A 138 -8.44 13.69 -7.19
N ALA A 139 -9.56 13.03 -7.50
CA ALA A 139 -9.80 12.37 -8.79
C ALA A 139 -9.70 13.34 -9.98
N THR A 140 -10.14 14.58 -9.83
CA THR A 140 -10.05 15.61 -10.89
C THR A 140 -8.61 16.00 -11.26
N ALA A 141 -7.60 15.54 -10.50
CA ALA A 141 -6.19 15.66 -10.88
C ALA A 141 -5.79 14.67 -11.99
N CYS A 142 -6.55 13.59 -12.18
CA CYS A 142 -6.25 12.50 -13.11
C CYS A 142 -6.59 12.86 -14.57
N ASP A 143 -6.14 12.05 -15.53
CA ASP A 143 -6.48 12.22 -16.95
C ASP A 143 -7.91 11.75 -17.26
N ARG A 144 -8.38 10.70 -16.58
CA ARG A 144 -9.78 10.24 -16.66
C ARG A 144 -10.25 9.73 -15.31
N ILE A 145 -11.53 9.91 -15.07
CA ILE A 145 -12.25 9.33 -13.94
C ILE A 145 -13.17 8.24 -14.50
N ILE A 146 -13.03 7.03 -13.97
CA ILE A 146 -13.77 5.84 -14.39
C ILE A 146 -14.61 5.41 -13.20
N LEU A 147 -15.93 5.42 -13.38
CA LEU A 147 -16.88 4.91 -12.40
C LEU A 147 -17.36 3.53 -12.85
N HIS A 148 -17.53 2.61 -11.90
CA HIS A 148 -18.16 1.32 -12.18
C HIS A 148 -19.59 1.54 -12.74
N PRO A 149 -20.04 0.78 -13.76
CA PRO A 149 -21.35 1.02 -14.41
C PRO A 149 -22.56 0.95 -13.47
N LEU A 150 -22.46 0.17 -12.40
CA LEU A 150 -23.48 0.05 -11.35
C LEU A 150 -23.18 0.94 -10.12
N GLY A 151 -22.08 1.66 -10.14
CA GLY A 151 -21.68 2.58 -9.09
C GLY A 151 -22.46 3.88 -9.17
N TRP A 152 -22.57 4.56 -8.03
CA TRP A 152 -23.06 5.93 -7.96
C TRP A 152 -22.01 6.82 -7.30
N LEU A 153 -22.07 8.11 -7.65
CA LEU A 153 -21.16 9.14 -7.18
C LEU A 153 -22.01 10.28 -6.60
N GLY A 154 -22.02 10.43 -5.28
CA GLY A 154 -22.64 11.55 -4.58
C GLY A 154 -21.63 12.66 -4.31
N ILE A 155 -21.95 13.84 -4.83
CA ILE A 155 -21.21 15.09 -4.63
C ILE A 155 -22.25 16.08 -4.12
N ASN A 156 -22.16 16.47 -2.85
CA ASN A 156 -23.20 17.24 -2.17
C ASN A 156 -22.72 18.55 -1.53
N GLY A 157 -21.42 18.75 -1.37
CA GLY A 157 -20.80 20.05 -1.09
C GLY A 157 -20.54 20.35 0.38
#